data_AF-A0A6I7NTX6-F1
#
_entry.id   AF-A0A6I7NTX6-F1
#
_cell.length_a   1.000
_cell.length_b   1.000
_cell.length_c   1.000
_cell.angle_alpha   90.00
_cell.angle_beta   90.00
_cell.angle_gamma   90.00
#
_symmetry.space_group_name_H-M   'P 1'
#
loop_
_entity.id
_entity.type
_entity.pdbx_description
1 polymer ?
#
loop_
_entity_poly.entity_id
_entity_poly.type
_entity_poly.pdbx_seq_one_letter_code
_entity_poly.pdbx_strand_id
1 'polypeptide(L)'
;MIISVLGCGWLGFPLAQRLVKNNYSVKGSTTTKKKLQLLRQNGIEPYFLKLPESLANKSVESFWETDILFLNIPPGRAHQDKLNEYPIIIKQVIDKCKSSVGCWIIFASSTSVYSETGGITFEEDAKKGTASRPSGEAILEAESHIIQSGLDYTILRFGGLYGYGRHPIHYLSGKKNLSDPLKPVNLVHQTDSLNIAMEIIRQKKRNQIYNVVSDGHPPRSTFYKSAAEYFNLPGPEFQKNVNKDYRIVCNKKLKQDLLYSFSYPNPMDFTP
;
A
#
# COMPACT_ATOMS: atom_id res chain seq x y z
N MET A 1 -1.62 20.93 -11.71
CA MET A 1 -1.33 20.20 -10.46
C MET A 1 -0.26 19.15 -10.75
N ILE A 2 0.82 19.18 -9.99
CA ILE A 2 1.97 18.27 -10.09
C ILE A 2 1.82 17.18 -9.03
N ILE A 3 1.99 15.93 -9.44
CA ILE A 3 1.92 14.77 -8.54
C ILE A 3 3.20 13.96 -8.68
N SER A 4 3.95 13.87 -7.59
CA SER A 4 5.15 13.04 -7.48
C SER A 4 4.77 11.67 -6.92
N VAL A 5 5.06 10.61 -7.65
CA VAL A 5 4.88 9.21 -7.23
C VAL A 5 6.23 8.65 -6.81
N LEU A 6 6.45 8.55 -5.49
CA LEU A 6 7.67 7.97 -4.94
C LEU A 6 7.53 6.44 -4.93
N GLY A 7 8.11 5.79 -5.93
CA GLY A 7 8.06 4.34 -6.11
C GLY A 7 7.09 3.88 -7.20
N CYS A 8 7.48 4.01 -8.47
CA CYS A 8 6.80 3.43 -9.62
C CYS A 8 7.09 1.93 -9.77
N GLY A 9 6.72 1.17 -8.74
CA GLY A 9 6.69 -0.29 -8.73
C GLY A 9 5.36 -0.84 -9.25
N TRP A 10 4.97 -2.02 -8.76
CA TRP A 10 3.74 -2.71 -9.18
C TRP A 10 2.48 -1.86 -8.96
N LEU A 11 2.36 -1.12 -7.85
CA LEU A 11 1.22 -0.22 -7.59
C LEU A 11 1.43 1.18 -8.18
N GLY A 12 2.58 1.80 -7.91
CA GLY A 12 2.82 3.20 -8.28
C GLY A 12 2.96 3.46 -9.78
N PHE A 13 3.46 2.51 -10.58
CA PHE A 13 3.55 2.71 -12.03
C PHE A 13 2.18 2.80 -12.71
N PRO A 14 1.25 1.85 -12.54
CA PRO A 14 -0.08 1.98 -13.13
C PRO A 14 -0.88 3.14 -12.53
N LEU A 15 -0.64 3.53 -11.28
CA LEU A 15 -1.19 4.78 -10.74
C LEU A 15 -0.69 6.01 -11.52
N ALA A 16 0.62 6.12 -11.71
CA ALA A 16 1.23 7.22 -12.47
C ALA A 16 0.66 7.30 -13.90
N GLN A 17 0.47 6.17 -14.58
CA GLN A 17 -0.18 6.12 -15.90
C GLN A 17 -1.61 6.66 -15.86
N ARG A 18 -2.40 6.30 -14.84
CA ARG A 18 -3.78 6.82 -14.68
C ARG A 18 -3.80 8.31 -14.40
N LEU A 19 -2.86 8.81 -13.59
CA LEU A 19 -2.73 10.24 -13.31
C LEU A 19 -2.40 11.03 -14.59
N VAL A 20 -1.46 10.55 -15.42
CA VAL A 20 -1.17 11.16 -16.73
C VAL A 20 -2.42 11.18 -17.61
N LYS A 21 -3.14 10.06 -17.69
CA LYS A 21 -4.40 9.96 -18.47
C LYS A 21 -5.49 10.92 -17.98
N ASN A 22 -5.42 11.38 -16.73
CA ASN A 22 -6.33 12.37 -16.16
C ASN A 22 -5.73 13.80 -16.18
N ASN A 23 -4.77 14.06 -17.07
CA ASN A 23 -4.16 15.37 -17.32
C ASN A 23 -3.38 15.97 -16.13
N TYR A 24 -2.91 15.15 -15.20
CA TYR A 24 -1.96 15.59 -14.18
C TYR A 24 -0.53 15.60 -14.74
N SER A 25 0.29 16.56 -14.28
CA SER A 25 1.73 16.51 -14.50
C SER A 25 2.34 15.54 -13.50
N VAL A 26 2.92 14.43 -13.98
CA VAL A 26 3.37 13.34 -13.10
C VAL A 26 4.88 13.20 -13.11
N LYS A 27 5.48 13.24 -11.92
CA LYS A 27 6.87 12.89 -11.67
C LYS A 27 6.91 11.49 -11.05
N GLY A 28 7.71 10.59 -11.58
CA GLY A 28 7.73 9.18 -11.15
C GLY A 28 9.13 8.74 -10.78
N SER A 29 9.28 8.12 -9.61
CA SER A 29 10.58 7.66 -9.15
C SER A 29 10.80 6.15 -9.26
N THR A 30 12.05 5.74 -9.47
CA THR A 30 12.44 4.33 -9.47
C THR A 30 13.88 4.14 -9.02
N THR A 31 14.17 2.98 -8.42
CA THR A 31 15.53 2.53 -8.09
C THR A 31 16.18 1.74 -9.23
N THR A 32 15.49 1.55 -10.36
CA THR A 32 15.96 0.74 -11.48
C THR A 32 16.19 1.61 -12.71
N LYS A 33 17.46 1.86 -13.10
CA LYS A 33 17.81 2.74 -14.22
C LYS A 33 17.09 2.39 -15.53
N LYS A 34 16.93 1.10 -15.83
CA LYS A 34 16.24 0.63 -17.05
C LYS A 34 14.77 1.08 -17.12
N LYS A 35 14.11 1.35 -15.99
CA LYS A 35 12.71 1.80 -15.95
C LYS A 35 12.53 3.29 -16.27
N LEU A 36 13.60 4.10 -16.30
CA LEU A 36 13.49 5.53 -16.58
C LEU A 36 12.94 5.80 -17.99
N GLN A 37 13.35 5.02 -18.99
CA GLN A 37 12.83 5.14 -20.35
C GLN A 37 11.35 4.76 -20.41
N LEU A 38 10.95 3.69 -19.71
CA LEU A 38 9.56 3.26 -19.62
C LEU A 38 8.67 4.36 -19.02
N LEU A 39 9.13 5.05 -17.97
CA LEU A 39 8.42 6.18 -17.40
C LEU A 39 8.23 7.32 -18.43
N ARG A 40 9.31 7.74 -19.11
CA ARG A 40 9.23 8.79 -20.16
C ARG A 40 8.23 8.44 -21.26
N GLN A 41 8.27 7.20 -21.75
CA GLN A 41 7.38 6.71 -22.80
C GLN A 41 5.89 6.75 -22.40
N ASN A 42 5.60 6.78 -21.09
CA ASN A 42 4.25 6.86 -20.54
C ASN A 42 3.87 8.28 -20.08
N GLY A 43 4.61 9.31 -20.50
CA GLY A 43 4.34 10.70 -20.13
C GLY A 43 4.67 11.03 -18.67
N ILE A 44 5.47 10.19 -18.00
CA ILE A 44 5.88 10.38 -16.62
C ILE A 44 7.30 10.93 -16.60
N GLU A 45 7.52 12.07 -15.96
CA GLU A 45 8.85 12.65 -15.78
C GLU A 45 9.67 11.75 -14.83
N PRO A 46 10.78 11.14 -15.29
CA PRO A 46 11.43 10.08 -14.54
C PRO A 46 12.50 10.59 -13.56
N TYR A 47 12.56 9.98 -12.39
CA TYR A 47 13.60 10.23 -11.40
C TYR A 47 14.23 8.93 -10.92
N PHE A 48 15.56 8.87 -10.96
CA PHE A 48 16.30 7.80 -10.30
C PHE A 48 16.48 8.18 -8.83
N LEU A 49 15.69 7.57 -7.95
CA LEU A 49 15.69 7.85 -6.52
C LEU A 49 15.87 6.56 -5.73
N LYS A 50 16.95 6.51 -4.96
CA LYS A 50 17.24 5.49 -3.96
C LYS A 50 17.38 6.17 -2.61
N LEU A 51 16.55 5.78 -1.65
CA LEU A 51 16.55 6.36 -0.31
C LEU A 51 17.39 5.50 0.65
N PRO A 52 18.10 6.13 1.59
CA PRO A 52 18.17 7.57 1.85
C PRO A 52 19.12 8.36 0.95
N GLU A 53 19.95 7.71 0.12
CA GLU A 53 21.10 8.34 -0.54
C GLU A 53 20.73 9.53 -1.44
N SER A 54 19.54 9.49 -2.04
CA SER A 54 19.07 10.52 -2.98
C SER A 54 18.45 11.74 -2.30
N LEU A 55 18.24 11.73 -0.98
CA LEU A 55 17.65 12.88 -0.26
C LEU A 55 18.57 14.10 -0.27
N ALA A 56 19.89 13.90 -0.27
CA ALA A 56 20.88 14.97 -0.37
C ALA A 56 21.26 15.32 -1.82
N ASN A 57 20.72 14.61 -2.82
CA ASN A 57 21.12 14.75 -4.21
C ASN A 57 20.37 15.91 -4.88
N LYS A 58 21.09 16.99 -5.21
CA LYS A 58 20.50 18.17 -5.87
C LYS A 58 19.95 17.89 -7.28
N SER A 59 20.44 16.85 -7.97
CA SER A 59 19.96 16.52 -9.33
C SER A 59 18.51 16.01 -9.37
N VAL A 60 17.94 15.68 -8.21
CA VAL A 60 16.56 15.21 -8.06
C VAL A 60 15.72 16.16 -7.22
N GLU A 61 16.20 17.39 -6.96
CA GLU A 61 15.50 18.35 -6.10
C GLU A 61 14.11 18.69 -6.65
N SER A 62 14.00 18.84 -7.97
CA SER A 62 12.73 19.13 -8.63
C SER A 62 11.68 18.01 -8.46
N PHE A 63 12.05 16.80 -8.02
CA PHE A 63 11.06 15.77 -7.67
C PHE A 63 10.19 16.19 -6.48
N TRP A 64 10.78 16.92 -5.53
CA TRP A 64 10.11 17.32 -4.28
C TRP A 64 9.24 18.57 -4.45
N GLU A 65 9.39 19.29 -5.56
CA GLU A 65 8.49 20.37 -6.00
C GLU A 65 7.17 19.76 -6.52
N THR A 66 6.21 19.57 -5.62
CA THR A 66 4.96 18.86 -5.91
C THR A 66 3.78 19.38 -5.11
N ASP A 67 2.57 19.31 -5.68
CA ASP A 67 1.33 19.58 -4.95
C ASP A 67 0.92 18.36 -4.12
N ILE A 68 1.15 17.16 -4.66
CA ILE A 68 0.83 15.88 -4.02
C ILE A 68 2.03 14.95 -4.09
N LEU A 69 2.42 14.37 -2.95
CA LEU A 69 3.36 13.24 -2.92
C LEU A 69 2.58 11.95 -2.67
N PHE A 70 2.49 11.07 -3.68
CA PHE A 70 2.08 9.68 -3.47
C PHE A 70 3.29 8.87 -2.97
N LEU A 71 3.38 8.73 -1.64
CA LEU A 71 4.48 8.07 -0.94
C LEU A 71 4.25 6.55 -0.91
N ASN A 72 4.88 5.84 -1.85
CA ASN A 72 4.68 4.41 -2.08
C ASN A 72 5.98 3.60 -1.99
N ILE A 73 6.63 3.70 -0.84
CA ILE A 73 7.83 2.93 -0.51
C ILE A 73 7.56 2.04 0.72
N PRO A 74 7.67 0.71 0.60
CA PRO A 74 7.52 -0.17 1.75
C PRO A 74 8.76 -0.08 2.65
N PRO A 75 8.66 -0.47 3.93
CA PRO A 75 9.85 -0.75 4.72
C PRO A 75 10.71 -1.81 4.02
N GLY A 76 12.03 -1.67 4.12
CA GLY A 76 12.96 -2.64 3.54
C GLY A 76 12.69 -4.06 4.04
N ARG A 77 13.07 -5.08 3.26
CA ARG A 77 12.88 -6.49 3.63
C ARG A 77 13.53 -6.80 4.99
N ALA A 78 12.68 -6.97 6.01
CA ALA A 78 12.77 -7.72 7.28
C ALA A 78 14.10 -7.82 8.07
N HIS A 79 15.15 -7.10 7.71
CA HIS A 79 16.28 -6.87 8.59
C HIS A 79 15.89 -5.79 9.60
N GLN A 80 16.07 -6.06 10.89
CA GLN A 80 15.66 -5.17 11.98
C GLN A 80 16.19 -3.75 11.78
N ASP A 81 17.43 -3.61 11.33
CA ASP A 81 18.05 -2.30 11.04
C ASP A 81 17.24 -1.50 10.01
N LYS A 82 16.79 -2.16 8.94
CA LYS A 82 15.97 -1.51 7.90
C LYS A 82 14.58 -1.14 8.36
N LEU A 83 14.05 -1.82 9.38
CA LEU A 83 12.76 -1.47 9.98
C LEU A 83 12.90 -0.25 10.88
N ASN A 84 13.99 -0.17 11.66
CA ASN A 84 14.29 0.99 12.50
C ASN A 84 14.64 2.23 11.66
N GLU A 85 15.29 2.05 10.50
CA GLU A 85 15.60 3.13 9.56
C GLU A 85 14.36 3.70 8.84
N TYR A 86 13.30 2.90 8.67
CA TYR A 86 12.17 3.29 7.83
C TYR A 86 11.45 4.56 8.33
N PRO A 87 11.05 4.68 9.60
CA PRO A 87 10.48 5.93 10.12
C PRO A 87 11.40 7.14 9.94
N ILE A 88 12.71 6.95 10.10
CA ILE A 88 13.72 8.00 9.94
C ILE A 88 13.76 8.50 8.50
N ILE A 89 13.77 7.58 7.53
CA ILE A 89 13.72 7.91 6.09
C ILE A 89 12.43 8.67 5.77
N ILE A 90 11.29 8.25 6.33
CA ILE A 90 9.99 8.91 6.11
C ILE A 90 10.01 10.34 6.68
N LYS A 91 10.63 10.55 7.84
CA LYS A 91 10.82 11.90 8.41
C LYS A 91 11.62 12.80 7.46
N GLN A 92 12.71 12.29 6.88
CA GLN A 92 13.49 13.06 5.90
C GLN A 92 12.72 13.36 4.61
N VAL A 93 11.85 12.44 4.17
CA VAL A 93 10.94 12.67 3.03
C VAL A 93 9.90 13.75 3.37
N ILE A 94 9.36 13.76 4.58
CA ILE A 94 8.46 14.82 5.06
C ILE A 94 9.17 16.17 5.03
N ASP A 95 10.43 16.24 5.49
CA ASP A 95 11.21 17.48 5.47
C ASP A 95 11.42 17.99 4.03
N LYS A 96 11.60 17.09 3.05
CA LYS A 96 11.60 17.44 1.63
C LYS A 96 10.25 17.93 1.12
N CYS A 97 9.13 17.45 1.65
CA CYS A 97 7.80 17.94 1.26
C CYS A 97 7.50 19.33 1.81
N LYS A 98 8.04 19.66 3.00
CA LYS A 98 7.84 20.96 3.65
C LYS A 98 8.43 22.14 2.87
N SER A 99 9.37 21.91 1.96
CA SER A 99 9.88 22.97 1.07
C SER A 99 8.85 23.40 0.01
N SER A 100 7.85 22.56 -0.27
CA SER A 100 6.75 22.87 -1.18
C SER A 100 5.53 23.33 -0.38
N VAL A 101 5.15 24.60 -0.53
CA VAL A 101 3.99 25.19 0.16
C VAL A 101 2.73 24.41 -0.20
N GLY A 102 2.01 23.91 0.81
CA GLY A 102 0.73 23.22 0.63
C GLY A 102 0.84 21.78 0.10
N CYS A 103 2.02 21.15 0.17
CA CYS A 103 2.20 19.76 -0.23
C CYS A 103 1.28 18.82 0.57
N TRP A 104 0.57 17.94 -0.15
CA TRP A 104 -0.29 16.91 0.41
C TRP A 104 0.33 15.52 0.25
N ILE A 105 0.55 14.80 1.35
CA ILE A 105 1.12 13.45 1.33
C ILE A 105 0.02 12.40 1.30
N ILE A 106 -0.06 11.61 0.23
CA ILE A 106 -0.88 10.39 0.19
C ILE A 106 0.04 9.21 0.44
N PHE A 107 -0.07 8.59 1.61
CA PHE A 107 0.80 7.52 2.07
C PHE A 107 0.20 6.14 1.83
N ALA A 108 0.89 5.30 1.06
CA ALA A 108 0.54 3.90 0.87
C ALA A 108 1.02 3.07 2.07
N SER A 109 0.20 3.06 3.12
CA SER A 109 0.41 2.29 4.34
C SER A 109 -0.12 0.84 4.20
N SER A 110 -0.22 0.12 5.31
CA SER A 110 -0.54 -1.29 5.37
C SER A 110 -1.41 -1.60 6.58
N THR A 111 -2.35 -2.54 6.41
CA THR A 111 -3.12 -3.13 7.51
C THR A 111 -2.27 -3.98 8.47
N SER A 112 -0.96 -4.12 8.24
CA SER A 112 -0.05 -4.74 9.20
C SER A 112 0.16 -3.95 10.48
N VAL A 113 -0.28 -2.68 10.53
CA VAL A 113 -0.24 -1.83 11.74
C VAL A 113 -1.17 -2.32 12.86
N TYR A 114 -2.08 -3.24 12.54
CA TYR A 114 -3.04 -3.79 13.48
C TYR A 114 -2.51 -5.03 14.24
N SER A 115 -3.08 -5.25 15.41
CA SER A 115 -3.01 -6.52 16.14
C SER A 115 -3.65 -7.67 15.35
N GLU A 116 -3.27 -8.91 15.67
CA GLU A 116 -3.94 -10.12 15.17
C GLU A 116 -5.15 -10.53 16.02
N THR A 117 -5.43 -9.91 17.17
CA THR A 117 -6.53 -10.25 18.10
C THR A 117 -7.74 -9.31 18.01
N GLY A 118 -7.91 -8.63 16.88
CA GLY A 118 -8.79 -7.47 16.75
C GLY A 118 -10.26 -7.73 16.38
N GLY A 119 -10.66 -8.95 16.03
CA GLY A 119 -12.03 -9.19 15.53
C GLY A 119 -12.34 -8.31 14.32
N ILE A 120 -13.45 -7.58 14.30
CA ILE A 120 -13.66 -6.51 13.31
C ILE A 120 -12.83 -5.30 13.71
N THR A 121 -11.92 -4.86 12.84
CA THR A 121 -10.91 -3.83 13.13
C THR A 121 -11.14 -2.57 12.30
N PHE A 122 -11.19 -1.41 12.97
CA PHE A 122 -11.41 -0.09 12.40
C PHE A 122 -10.11 0.75 12.35
N GLU A 123 -10.16 1.94 11.77
CA GLU A 123 -9.00 2.84 11.63
C GLU A 123 -8.37 3.21 12.99
N GLU A 124 -9.18 3.43 14.02
CA GLU A 124 -8.77 3.82 15.38
C GLU A 124 -8.09 2.70 16.19
N ASP A 125 -8.18 1.44 15.75
CA ASP A 125 -7.66 0.29 16.49
C ASP A 125 -6.14 0.10 16.35
N ALA A 126 -5.48 0.85 15.47
CA ALA A 126 -4.03 0.81 15.33
C ALA A 126 -3.35 1.45 16.55
N LYS A 127 -2.62 0.65 17.33
CA LYS A 127 -1.96 1.10 18.56
C LYS A 127 -0.50 0.66 18.59
N LYS A 128 0.39 1.60 18.90
CA LYS A 128 1.83 1.33 19.04
C LYS A 128 2.07 0.21 20.06
N GLY A 129 2.98 -0.70 19.73
CA GLY A 129 3.33 -1.86 20.54
C GLY A 129 2.36 -3.03 20.45
N THR A 130 1.31 -2.95 19.62
CA THR A 130 0.31 -4.02 19.46
C THR A 130 0.28 -4.63 18.07
N ALA A 131 1.05 -4.09 17.12
CA ALA A 131 1.09 -4.62 15.76
C ALA A 131 1.68 -6.03 15.75
N SER A 132 1.03 -6.92 15.01
CA SER A 132 1.40 -8.34 14.88
C SER A 132 2.82 -8.61 14.36
N ARG A 133 3.47 -7.62 13.71
CA ARG A 133 4.79 -7.76 13.11
C ARG A 133 5.62 -6.50 13.36
N PRO A 134 6.96 -6.61 13.51
CA PRO A 134 7.84 -5.44 13.65
C PRO A 134 7.71 -4.43 12.50
N SER A 135 7.42 -4.90 11.28
CA SER A 135 7.17 -4.01 10.14
C SER A 135 5.91 -3.17 10.31
N GLY A 136 4.90 -3.68 11.02
CA GLY A 136 3.68 -2.93 11.35
C GLY A 136 3.98 -1.77 12.29
N GLU A 137 4.83 -1.98 13.30
CA GLU A 137 5.28 -0.92 14.21
C GLU A 137 6.05 0.18 13.47
N ALA A 138 7.01 -0.21 12.62
CA ALA A 138 7.76 0.76 11.81
C ALA A 138 6.85 1.59 10.88
N ILE A 139 5.83 0.96 10.29
CA ILE A 139 4.85 1.68 9.46
C ILE A 139 3.99 2.62 10.31
N LEU A 140 3.53 2.18 11.47
CA LEU A 140 2.70 2.99 12.35
C LEU A 140 3.47 4.20 12.91
N GLU A 141 4.76 4.04 13.19
CA GLU A 141 5.64 5.15 13.57
C GLU A 141 5.84 6.14 12.41
N ALA A 142 6.01 5.65 11.18
CA ALA A 142 6.04 6.50 9.99
C ALA A 142 4.71 7.26 9.77
N GLU A 143 3.56 6.59 9.93
CA GLU A 143 2.24 7.25 9.91
C GLU A 143 2.17 8.40 10.93
N SER A 144 2.66 8.17 12.16
CA SER A 144 2.67 9.16 13.22
C SER A 144 3.47 10.41 12.84
N HIS A 145 4.65 10.24 12.23
CA HIS A 145 5.44 11.37 11.72
C HIS A 145 4.71 12.17 10.64
N ILE A 146 3.99 11.51 9.73
CA ILE A 146 3.21 12.18 8.68
C ILE A 146 2.07 12.98 9.31
N ILE A 147 1.31 12.38 10.24
CA ILE A 147 0.18 13.03 10.91
C ILE A 147 0.64 14.26 11.70
N GLN A 148 1.79 14.18 12.37
CA GLN A 148 2.36 15.26 13.18
C GLN A 148 3.18 16.27 12.36
N SER A 149 3.27 16.09 11.03
CA SER A 149 4.16 16.91 10.20
C SER A 149 3.69 18.34 10.00
N GLY A 150 2.38 18.60 10.19
CA GLY A 150 1.72 19.86 9.84
C GLY A 150 1.37 20.00 8.36
N LEU A 151 1.66 18.98 7.53
CA LEU A 151 1.23 18.91 6.13
C LEU A 151 -0.15 18.23 6.03
N ASP A 152 -0.89 18.55 4.96
CA ASP A 152 -2.07 17.76 4.60
C ASP A 152 -1.64 16.31 4.32
N TYR A 153 -2.44 15.35 4.78
CA TYR A 153 -2.14 13.93 4.56
C TYR A 153 -3.36 13.09 4.20
N THR A 154 -3.14 11.94 3.58
CA THR A 154 -4.11 10.85 3.54
C THR A 154 -3.37 9.53 3.68
N ILE A 155 -3.76 8.71 4.65
CA ILE A 155 -3.14 7.41 4.88
C ILE A 155 -4.06 6.32 4.34
N LEU A 156 -3.55 5.53 3.40
CA LEU A 156 -4.25 4.40 2.81
C LEU A 156 -3.65 3.10 3.35
N ARG A 157 -4.31 2.47 4.32
CA ARG A 157 -3.88 1.18 4.89
C ARG A 157 -4.34 0.05 3.98
N PHE A 158 -3.48 -0.35 3.06
CA PHE A 158 -3.81 -1.43 2.12
C PHE A 158 -3.82 -2.80 2.81
N GLY A 159 -4.80 -3.63 2.43
CA GLY A 159 -4.74 -5.07 2.64
C GLY A 159 -3.61 -5.72 1.85
N GLY A 160 -3.61 -7.06 1.81
CA GLY A 160 -2.76 -7.79 0.88
C GLY A 160 -3.14 -7.44 -0.56
N LEU A 161 -2.19 -6.85 -1.28
CA LEU A 161 -2.36 -6.42 -2.66
C LEU A 161 -2.22 -7.61 -3.63
N TYR A 162 -3.20 -7.75 -4.53
CA TYR A 162 -3.20 -8.77 -5.59
C TYR A 162 -3.76 -8.23 -6.92
N GLY A 163 -3.63 -9.01 -7.99
CA GLY A 163 -4.07 -8.68 -9.35
C GLY A 163 -2.91 -8.58 -10.35
N TYR A 164 -3.20 -8.66 -11.65
CA TYR A 164 -2.27 -8.41 -12.76
C TYR A 164 -0.86 -8.98 -12.54
N GLY A 165 -0.74 -10.31 -12.64
CA GLY A 165 0.55 -11.01 -12.48
C GLY A 165 1.10 -11.05 -11.04
N ARG A 166 0.34 -10.57 -10.05
CA ARG A 166 0.67 -10.70 -8.63
C ARG A 166 -0.48 -11.40 -7.90
N HIS A 167 -0.30 -12.68 -7.59
CA HIS A 167 -1.23 -13.41 -6.74
C HIS A 167 -0.49 -14.05 -5.55
N PRO A 168 -0.98 -13.92 -4.31
CA PRO A 168 -0.26 -14.43 -3.13
C PRO A 168 -0.11 -15.96 -3.13
N ILE A 169 -0.91 -16.69 -3.92
CA ILE A 169 -0.79 -18.14 -4.07
C ILE A 169 0.59 -18.58 -4.58
N HIS A 170 1.25 -17.80 -5.44
CA HIS A 170 2.57 -18.18 -5.96
C HIS A 170 3.63 -18.32 -4.86
N TYR A 171 3.42 -17.72 -3.69
CA TYR A 171 4.31 -17.86 -2.53
C TYR A 171 3.92 -19.00 -1.59
N LEU A 172 2.71 -19.56 -1.73
CA LEU A 172 2.19 -20.64 -0.87
C LEU A 172 1.98 -21.96 -1.63
N SER A 173 2.03 -21.95 -2.96
CA SER A 173 1.91 -23.13 -3.81
C SER A 173 2.81 -24.27 -3.32
N GLY A 174 2.22 -25.45 -3.14
CA GLY A 174 2.90 -26.67 -2.69
C GLY A 174 3.44 -26.65 -1.26
N LYS A 175 3.25 -25.57 -0.49
CA LYS A 175 3.67 -25.54 0.92
C LYS A 175 2.77 -26.43 1.77
N LYS A 176 3.41 -27.08 2.75
CA LYS A 176 2.75 -27.93 3.73
C LYS A 176 2.79 -27.32 5.12
N ASN A 177 1.97 -27.85 6.02
CA ASN A 177 1.91 -27.45 7.42
C ASN A 177 1.63 -25.95 7.63
N LEU A 178 0.84 -25.34 6.73
CA LEU A 178 0.44 -23.94 6.91
C LEU A 178 -0.54 -23.83 8.09
N SER A 179 -0.23 -22.94 9.03
CA SER A 179 -1.10 -22.68 10.18
C SER A 179 -2.29 -21.80 9.81
N ASP A 180 -3.29 -21.80 10.69
CA ASP A 180 -4.42 -20.88 10.74
C ASP A 180 -5.25 -20.88 9.44
N PRO A 181 -5.80 -22.04 9.03
CA PRO A 181 -6.63 -22.18 7.83
C PRO A 181 -7.85 -21.26 7.84
N LEU A 182 -8.42 -21.02 9.02
CA LEU A 182 -9.66 -20.26 9.18
C LEU A 182 -9.44 -18.75 9.37
N LYS A 183 -8.18 -18.29 9.50
CA LYS A 183 -7.92 -16.85 9.55
C LYS A 183 -8.43 -16.20 8.27
N PRO A 184 -9.21 -15.11 8.34
CA PRO A 184 -9.67 -14.37 7.18
C PRO A 184 -8.49 -13.71 6.46
N VAL A 185 -8.53 -13.71 5.12
CA VAL A 185 -7.65 -12.83 4.34
C VAL A 185 -8.23 -11.42 4.28
N ASN A 186 -7.36 -10.42 4.28
CA ASN A 186 -7.73 -9.02 4.11
C ASN A 186 -7.01 -8.54 2.86
N LEU A 187 -7.67 -8.58 1.71
CA LEU A 187 -7.04 -8.33 0.41
C LEU A 187 -7.72 -7.17 -0.30
N VAL A 188 -7.05 -6.61 -1.30
CA VAL A 188 -7.64 -5.65 -2.22
C VAL A 188 -6.98 -5.77 -3.58
N HIS A 189 -7.80 -5.73 -4.62
CA HIS A 189 -7.30 -5.83 -5.98
C HIS A 189 -6.59 -4.53 -6.39
N GLN A 190 -5.64 -4.62 -7.32
CA GLN A 190 -4.93 -3.45 -7.83
C GLN A 190 -5.88 -2.42 -8.43
N THR A 191 -6.88 -2.86 -9.22
CA THR A 191 -7.84 -1.95 -9.86
C THR A 191 -8.52 -1.05 -8.82
N ASP A 192 -9.01 -1.63 -7.73
CA ASP A 192 -9.64 -0.87 -6.65
C ASP A 192 -8.65 0.02 -5.91
N SER A 193 -7.44 -0.47 -5.64
CA SER A 193 -6.37 0.33 -5.02
C SER A 193 -6.10 1.62 -5.82
N LEU A 194 -6.06 1.49 -7.15
CA LEU A 194 -5.84 2.61 -8.07
C LEU A 194 -7.07 3.53 -8.17
N ASN A 195 -8.28 2.98 -8.23
CA ASN A 195 -9.52 3.77 -8.28
C ASN A 195 -9.68 4.60 -7.00
N ILE A 196 -9.44 3.99 -5.84
CA ILE A 196 -9.53 4.65 -4.54
C ILE A 196 -8.51 5.80 -4.46
N ALA A 197 -7.26 5.59 -4.87
CA ALA A 197 -6.28 6.68 -4.91
C ALA A 197 -6.72 7.85 -5.80
N MET A 198 -7.33 7.57 -6.96
CA MET A 198 -7.90 8.60 -7.82
C MET A 198 -9.08 9.33 -7.16
N GLU A 199 -9.98 8.61 -6.50
CA GLU A 199 -11.14 9.20 -5.80
C GLU A 199 -10.71 10.08 -4.62
N ILE A 200 -9.70 9.66 -3.87
CA ILE A 200 -9.10 10.47 -2.80
C ILE A 200 -8.63 11.81 -3.36
N ILE A 201 -7.85 11.79 -4.45
CA ILE A 201 -7.33 13.00 -5.10
C ILE A 201 -8.48 13.87 -5.63
N ARG A 202 -9.44 13.27 -6.34
CA ARG A 202 -10.58 13.98 -6.95
C ARG A 202 -11.45 14.67 -5.90
N GLN A 203 -11.74 13.97 -4.80
CA GLN A 203 -12.59 14.47 -3.71
C GLN A 203 -11.81 15.24 -2.64
N LYS A 204 -10.49 15.42 -2.80
CA LYS A 204 -9.59 16.15 -1.88
C LYS A 204 -9.73 15.68 -0.42
N LYS A 205 -9.78 14.36 -0.20
CA LYS A 205 -9.97 13.75 1.15
C LYS A 205 -8.70 13.83 2.01
N ARG A 206 -8.40 15.04 2.46
CA ARG A 206 -7.25 15.38 3.31
C ARG A 206 -7.53 15.13 4.78
N ASN A 207 -6.46 14.89 5.53
CA ASN A 207 -6.41 14.60 6.95
C ASN A 207 -7.29 13.39 7.32
N GLN A 208 -7.23 12.36 6.48
CA GLN A 208 -8.00 11.13 6.63
C GLN A 208 -7.11 9.88 6.63
N ILE A 209 -7.58 8.87 7.33
CA ILE A 209 -7.05 7.51 7.31
C ILE A 209 -8.17 6.60 6.79
N TYR A 210 -7.82 5.69 5.88
CA TYR A 210 -8.74 4.73 5.31
C TYR A 210 -8.14 3.33 5.28
N ASN A 211 -8.94 2.35 5.67
CA ASN A 211 -8.70 0.94 5.36
C ASN A 211 -9.09 0.62 3.93
N VAL A 212 -8.12 0.15 3.15
CA VAL A 212 -8.29 -0.21 1.74
C VAL A 212 -8.25 -1.73 1.60
N VAL A 213 -9.41 -2.34 1.85
CA VAL A 213 -9.68 -3.79 1.76
C VAL A 213 -11.01 -4.04 1.05
N SER A 214 -11.12 -5.14 0.32
CA SER A 214 -12.35 -5.58 -0.33
C SER A 214 -13.45 -5.92 0.68
N ASP A 215 -14.70 -6.08 0.22
CA ASP A 215 -15.82 -6.46 1.09
C ASP A 215 -15.71 -7.90 1.63
N GLY A 216 -15.16 -8.81 0.80
CA GLY A 216 -15.00 -10.22 1.14
C GLY A 216 -13.71 -10.51 1.92
N HIS A 217 -13.82 -11.37 2.93
CA HIS A 217 -12.71 -11.84 3.77
C HIS A 217 -12.71 -13.38 3.90
N PRO A 218 -12.56 -14.12 2.80
CA PRO A 218 -12.64 -15.58 2.83
C PRO A 218 -11.57 -16.18 3.75
N PRO A 219 -11.84 -17.36 4.37
CA PRO A 219 -10.83 -18.11 5.10
C PRO A 219 -9.61 -18.39 4.22
N ARG A 220 -8.40 -18.31 4.79
CA ARG A 220 -7.14 -18.56 4.10
C ARG A 220 -7.14 -19.89 3.35
N SER A 221 -7.58 -20.97 3.98
CA SER A 221 -7.59 -22.29 3.35
C SER A 221 -8.49 -22.34 2.12
N THR A 222 -9.69 -21.76 2.21
CA THR A 222 -10.63 -21.65 1.08
C THR A 222 -10.03 -20.83 -0.05
N PHE A 223 -9.55 -19.62 0.26
CA PHE A 223 -8.98 -18.71 -0.72
C PHE A 223 -7.77 -19.31 -1.45
N TYR A 224 -6.79 -19.82 -0.70
CA TYR A 224 -5.56 -20.31 -1.32
C TYR A 224 -5.74 -21.62 -2.09
N LYS A 225 -6.67 -22.51 -1.68
CA LYS A 225 -6.98 -23.71 -2.46
C LYS A 225 -7.67 -23.36 -3.77
N SER A 226 -8.70 -22.51 -3.71
CA SER A 226 -9.39 -22.03 -4.92
C SER A 226 -8.44 -21.31 -5.88
N ALA A 227 -7.53 -20.48 -5.35
CA ALA A 227 -6.53 -19.84 -6.18
C ALA A 227 -5.53 -20.84 -6.79
N ALA A 228 -5.10 -21.86 -6.05
CA ALA A 228 -4.20 -22.89 -6.58
C ALA A 228 -4.85 -23.63 -7.75
N GLU A 229 -6.12 -24.00 -7.62
CA GLU A 229 -6.90 -24.63 -8.69
C GLU A 229 -6.98 -23.73 -9.92
N TYR A 230 -7.34 -22.44 -9.75
CA TYR A 230 -7.46 -21.49 -10.86
C TYR A 230 -6.14 -21.29 -11.62
N PHE A 231 -5.01 -21.18 -10.92
CA PHE A 231 -3.70 -21.00 -11.55
C PHE A 231 -3.02 -22.31 -11.96
N ASN A 232 -3.71 -23.46 -11.83
CA ASN A 232 -3.15 -24.80 -12.08
C ASN A 232 -1.81 -25.04 -11.34
N LEU A 233 -1.80 -24.69 -10.05
CA LEU A 233 -0.65 -24.82 -9.15
C LEU A 233 -0.90 -25.91 -8.10
N PRO A 234 0.16 -26.53 -7.55
CA PRO A 234 0.02 -27.41 -6.40
C PRO A 234 -0.68 -26.73 -5.21
N GLY A 235 -1.78 -27.32 -4.77
CA GLY A 235 -2.57 -26.83 -3.65
C GLY A 235 -1.78 -26.81 -2.33
N PRO A 236 -1.91 -25.75 -1.51
CA PRO A 236 -1.30 -25.72 -0.19
C PRO A 236 -2.04 -26.62 0.81
N GLU A 237 -1.27 -27.26 1.70
CA GLU A 237 -1.80 -28.06 2.80
C GLU A 237 -1.76 -27.26 4.11
N PHE A 238 -2.92 -27.13 4.75
CA PHE A 238 -3.08 -26.46 6.03
C PHE A 238 -3.23 -27.45 7.18
N GLN A 239 -2.72 -27.09 8.34
CA GLN A 239 -2.95 -27.83 9.58
C GLN A 239 -4.43 -27.68 10.01
N LYS A 240 -4.93 -28.63 10.81
CA LYS A 240 -6.28 -28.58 11.40
C LYS A 240 -6.34 -27.71 12.66
N ASN A 241 -5.39 -26.80 12.86
CA ASN A 241 -5.36 -25.92 14.01
C ASN A 241 -6.41 -24.81 13.87
N VAL A 242 -7.11 -24.48 14.96
CA VAL A 242 -8.05 -23.36 14.99
C VAL A 242 -7.51 -22.34 15.97
N ASN A 243 -6.94 -21.25 15.44
CA ASN A 243 -6.61 -20.07 16.24
C ASN A 243 -7.81 -19.11 16.19
N LYS A 244 -8.21 -18.58 17.36
CA LYS A 244 -9.28 -17.59 17.48
C LYS A 244 -8.78 -16.15 17.35
N ASP A 245 -7.46 -15.94 17.35
CA ASP A 245 -6.86 -14.65 17.07
C ASP A 245 -7.00 -14.37 15.59
N TYR A 246 -7.82 -13.40 15.22
CA TYR A 246 -7.89 -12.88 13.87
C TYR A 246 -8.27 -11.40 13.84
N ARG A 247 -8.13 -10.79 12.66
CA ARG A 247 -8.74 -9.51 12.31
C ARG A 247 -9.44 -9.54 10.96
N ILE A 248 -10.59 -8.90 10.89
CA ILE A 248 -11.34 -8.55 9.69
C ILE A 248 -11.32 -7.03 9.62
N VAL A 249 -10.53 -6.50 8.70
CA VAL A 249 -10.37 -5.05 8.57
C VAL A 249 -11.61 -4.46 7.91
N CYS A 250 -12.22 -3.46 8.55
CA CYS A 250 -13.44 -2.83 8.09
C CYS A 250 -13.14 -1.75 7.04
N ASN A 251 -13.83 -1.77 5.90
CA ASN A 251 -13.74 -0.75 4.85
C ASN A 251 -14.92 0.26 4.87
N LYS A 252 -15.77 0.22 5.91
CA LYS A 252 -17.03 0.98 5.97
C LYS A 252 -16.81 2.48 5.82
N LYS A 253 -15.83 3.05 6.53
CA LYS A 253 -15.49 4.46 6.47
C LYS A 253 -15.15 4.89 5.03
N LEU A 254 -14.31 4.12 4.35
CA LEU A 254 -13.94 4.37 2.96
C LEU A 254 -15.16 4.37 2.03
N LYS A 255 -16.02 3.36 2.14
CA LYS A 255 -17.22 3.25 1.29
C LYS A 255 -18.18 4.41 1.51
N GLN A 256 -18.39 4.80 2.77
CA GLN A 256 -19.28 5.91 3.12
C GLN A 256 -18.72 7.26 2.66
N ASP A 257 -17.44 7.54 2.93
CA ASP A 257 -16.84 8.84 2.62
C ASP A 257 -16.65 9.06 1.13
N LEU A 258 -16.33 8.01 0.37
CA LEU A 258 -16.06 8.09 -1.06
C LEU A 258 -17.26 7.73 -1.94
N LEU A 259 -18.34 7.19 -1.35
CA LEU A 259 -19.43 6.52 -2.07
C LEU A 259 -18.90 5.42 -3.01
N TYR A 260 -17.88 4.70 -2.55
CA TYR A 260 -17.12 3.76 -3.37
C TYR A 260 -17.77 2.38 -3.45
N SER A 261 -17.87 1.84 -4.67
CA SER A 261 -18.26 0.46 -4.94
C SER A 261 -17.06 -0.29 -5.54
N PHE A 262 -16.68 -1.41 -4.92
CA PHE A 262 -15.54 -2.20 -5.38
C PHE A 262 -15.82 -2.86 -6.72
N SER A 263 -14.86 -2.76 -7.63
CA SER A 263 -14.85 -3.51 -8.89
C SER A 263 -14.59 -5.00 -8.65
N TYR A 264 -13.79 -5.32 -7.62
CA TYR A 264 -13.52 -6.67 -7.15
C TYR A 264 -13.86 -6.76 -5.65
N PRO A 265 -15.16 -6.85 -5.30
CA PRO A 265 -15.62 -6.82 -3.92
C PRO A 265 -15.21 -8.06 -3.12
N ASN A 266 -14.92 -9.20 -3.75
CA ASN A 266 -14.49 -10.41 -3.05
C ASN A 266 -13.14 -10.89 -3.61
N PRO A 267 -12.15 -11.26 -2.78
CA PRO A 267 -10.90 -11.84 -3.26
C PRO A 267 -11.06 -13.17 -4.01
N MET A 268 -12.22 -13.80 -3.90
CA MET A 268 -12.58 -14.99 -4.66
C MET A 268 -13.04 -14.67 -6.09
N ASP A 269 -13.29 -13.40 -6.42
CA ASP A 269 -13.63 -12.98 -7.77
C ASP A 269 -12.39 -13.21 -8.64
N PHE A 270 -12.37 -14.29 -9.43
CA PHE A 270 -11.21 -14.63 -10.25
C PHE A 270 -10.87 -13.47 -11.18
N THR A 271 -9.63 -13.01 -11.08
CA THR A 271 -9.14 -11.86 -11.84
C THR A 271 -8.20 -12.31 -12.96
N PRO A 272 -8.06 -11.50 -14.03
CA PRO A 272 -6.97 -11.66 -15.00
C PRO A 272 -5.58 -11.60 -14.36
#